data_AF-A0A8S3PN41-F1
#
_entry.id   AF-A0A8S3PN41-F1
#
_cell.length_a   1.000
_cell.length_b   1.000
_cell.length_c   1.000
_cell.angle_alpha   90.00
_cell.angle_beta   90.00
_cell.angle_gamma   90.00
#
_symmetry.space_group_name_H-M   'P 1'
#
loop_
_entity.id
_entity.type
_entity.pdbx_description
1 polymer ?
#
loop_
_entity_poly.entity_id
_entity_poly.type
_entity_poly.pdbx_seq_one_letter_code
_entity_poly.pdbx_strand_id
1 'polypeptide(L)'
;MIEIRKATTKVRMLTGTYMVQADKHKFSQYKIDPTCLLCHREIEDILHVLTQCPVLGSERKEYFTPIKQLVTENSPPGTWELLFNNTLAVTQLVLDCTKYIKNLGFKKELINKLETLTRHFCYKTTLQKIISSEKARRLTIIIKNWMVKHRQ
;
A
#
# COMPACT_ATOMS: atom_id res chain seq x y z
N MET A 1 -14.48 2.58 15.47
CA MET A 1 -13.09 2.07 15.56
C MET A 1 -12.42 1.76 14.21
N ILE A 2 -13.12 1.16 13.23
CA ILE A 2 -12.51 0.79 11.92
C ILE A 2 -12.01 2.01 11.13
N GLU A 3 -12.80 3.10 11.06
CA GLU A 3 -12.42 4.33 10.35
C GLU A 3 -11.14 4.99 10.90
N ILE A 4 -10.94 4.93 12.22
CA ILE A 4 -9.71 5.41 12.86
C ILE A 4 -8.52 4.58 12.40
N ARG A 5 -8.63 3.23 12.40
CA ARG A 5 -7.55 2.35 11.93
C ARG A 5 -7.16 2.60 10.48
N LYS A 6 -8.16 2.83 9.61
CA LYS A 6 -7.92 3.17 8.20
C LYS A 6 -7.15 4.48 8.08
N ALA A 7 -7.60 5.53 8.76
CA ALA A 7 -6.93 6.83 8.77
C ALA A 7 -5.49 6.73 9.30
N THR A 8 -5.29 6.07 10.45
CA THR A 8 -3.96 5.85 11.04
C THR A 8 -3.04 5.10 10.08
N THR A 9 -3.53 4.13 9.33
CA THR A 9 -2.71 3.35 8.39
C THR A 9 -2.14 4.25 7.28
N LYS A 10 -3.01 5.06 6.66
CA LYS A 10 -2.58 5.98 5.61
C LYS A 10 -1.63 7.05 6.15
N VAL A 11 -1.90 7.61 7.33
CA VAL A 11 -1.00 8.56 8.00
C VAL A 11 0.37 7.93 8.25
N ARG A 12 0.43 6.66 8.68
CA ARG A 12 1.71 5.96 8.87
C ARG A 12 2.49 5.82 7.57
N MET A 13 1.81 5.48 6.47
CA MET A 13 2.45 5.41 5.16
C MET A 13 2.97 6.78 4.70
N LEU A 14 2.19 7.84 4.91
CA LEU A 14 2.56 9.21 4.54
C LEU A 14 3.74 9.73 5.38
N THR A 15 3.77 9.43 6.67
CA THR A 15 4.79 9.90 7.63
C THR A 15 6.04 9.02 7.68
N GLY A 16 6.11 7.95 6.89
CA GLY A 16 7.22 7.00 6.92
C GLY A 16 7.28 6.16 8.20
N THR A 17 6.23 6.14 9.01
CA THR A 17 6.13 5.28 10.21
C THR A 17 5.49 3.92 9.90
N TYR A 18 5.09 3.70 8.65
CA TYR A 18 4.71 2.39 8.13
C TYR A 18 5.97 1.62 7.71
N MET A 19 6.36 0.63 8.52
CA MET A 19 7.57 -0.15 8.29
C MET A 19 7.40 -1.17 7.14
N VAL A 20 7.96 -0.87 5.97
CA VAL A 20 8.18 -1.84 4.88
C VAL A 20 9.45 -2.67 5.11
N GLN A 21 9.65 -3.75 4.35
CA GLN A 21 10.87 -4.56 4.51
C GLN A 21 12.14 -3.79 4.16
N ALA A 22 12.10 -2.87 3.19
CA ALA A 22 13.24 -1.99 2.90
C ALA A 22 13.68 -1.18 4.13
N ASP A 23 12.72 -0.59 4.87
CA ASP A 23 13.02 0.16 6.09
C ASP A 23 13.58 -0.75 7.18
N LYS A 24 12.99 -1.93 7.36
CA LYS A 24 13.48 -2.91 8.35
C LYS A 24 14.90 -3.36 8.05
N HIS A 25 15.21 -3.67 6.79
CA HIS A 25 16.56 -4.00 6.35
C HIS A 25 17.54 -2.84 6.62
N LYS A 26 17.12 -1.61 6.38
CA LYS A 26 17.97 -0.42 6.58
C LYS A 26 18.23 -0.10 8.06
N PHE A 27 17.22 -0.24 8.93
CA PHE A 27 17.28 0.25 10.31
C PHE A 27 17.43 -0.85 11.37
N SER A 28 17.37 -2.14 11.02
CA SER A 28 17.56 -3.22 11.97
C SER A 28 19.04 -3.55 12.15
N GLN A 29 19.41 -3.91 13.39
CA GLN A 29 20.72 -4.52 13.69
C GLN A 29 20.85 -5.96 13.16
N TYR A 30 19.72 -6.60 12.83
CA TYR A 30 19.68 -7.97 12.32
C TYR A 30 19.62 -7.96 10.79
N LYS A 31 20.19 -8.99 10.16
CA LYS A 31 20.07 -9.19 8.71
C LYS A 31 18.62 -9.55 8.36
N ILE A 32 17.87 -8.58 7.86
CA ILE A 32 16.48 -8.74 7.39
C ILE A 32 16.48 -8.73 5.86
N ASP A 33 15.77 -9.67 5.23
CA ASP A 33 15.58 -9.65 3.78
C ASP A 33 14.65 -8.48 3.38
N PRO A 34 15.08 -7.54 2.50
CA PRO A 34 14.24 -6.42 2.06
C PRO A 34 13.13 -6.83 1.09
N THR A 35 13.06 -8.09 0.66
CA THR A 35 12.08 -8.56 -0.34
C THR A 35 10.64 -8.52 0.19
N CYS A 36 9.69 -8.18 -0.68
CA CYS A 36 8.25 -8.12 -0.37
C CYS A 36 7.71 -9.43 0.17
N LEU A 37 7.04 -9.37 1.33
CA LEU A 37 6.41 -10.53 1.98
C LEU A 37 5.12 -10.99 1.31
N LEU A 38 4.63 -10.24 0.31
CA LEU A 38 3.46 -10.62 -0.46
C LEU A 38 3.88 -11.37 -1.72
N CYS A 39 4.73 -10.75 -2.55
CA CYS A 39 5.08 -11.30 -3.86
C CYS A 39 6.39 -12.08 -3.89
N HIS A 40 7.29 -11.87 -2.91
CA HIS A 40 8.63 -12.46 -2.84
C HIS A 40 9.51 -12.22 -4.09
N ARG A 41 9.30 -11.11 -4.81
CA ARG A 41 10.00 -10.81 -6.08
C ARG A 41 10.89 -9.58 -6.05
N GLU A 42 10.39 -8.48 -5.49
CA GLU A 42 11.07 -7.18 -5.49
C GLU A 42 11.24 -6.67 -4.06
N ILE A 43 12.08 -5.65 -3.88
CA ILE A 43 12.23 -4.94 -2.60
C ILE A 43 10.88 -4.35 -2.19
N GLU A 44 10.49 -4.57 -0.93
CA GLU A 44 9.30 -3.96 -0.37
C GLU A 44 9.58 -2.51 0.00
N ASP A 45 9.25 -1.59 -0.88
CA ASP A 45 9.08 -0.18 -0.55
C ASP A 45 7.61 0.26 -0.69
N ILE A 46 7.31 1.52 -0.35
CA ILE A 46 5.95 2.07 -0.46
C ILE A 46 5.48 2.09 -1.92
N LEU A 47 6.38 2.40 -2.86
CA LEU A 47 6.09 2.44 -4.29
C LEU A 47 5.63 1.06 -4.78
N HIS A 48 6.38 0.01 -4.41
CA HIS A 48 6.09 -1.37 -4.74
C HIS A 48 4.73 -1.79 -4.16
N VAL A 49 4.50 -1.55 -2.88
CA VAL A 49 3.23 -1.92 -2.21
C VAL A 49 2.03 -1.24 -2.89
N LEU A 50 2.12 0.04 -3.21
CA LEU A 50 0.99 0.80 -3.72
C LEU A 50 0.76 0.65 -5.22
N THR A 51 1.80 0.38 -6.01
CA THR A 51 1.71 0.46 -7.49
C THR A 51 2.16 -0.79 -8.24
N GLN A 52 3.12 -1.58 -7.73
CA GLN A 52 3.76 -2.64 -8.54
C GLN A 52 3.44 -4.06 -8.07
N CYS A 53 3.24 -4.29 -6.77
CA CYS A 53 3.12 -5.63 -6.19
C CYS A 53 2.02 -6.46 -6.88
N PRO A 54 2.34 -7.56 -7.58
CA PRO A 54 1.35 -8.28 -8.40
C PRO A 54 0.23 -8.91 -7.57
N VAL A 55 0.51 -9.29 -6.32
CA VAL A 55 -0.47 -9.86 -5.38
C VAL A 55 -1.58 -8.87 -5.03
N LEU A 56 -1.29 -7.56 -5.07
CA LEU A 56 -2.26 -6.50 -4.80
C LEU A 56 -2.97 -5.99 -6.07
N GLY A 57 -2.82 -6.69 -7.20
CA GLY A 57 -3.39 -6.28 -8.49
C GLY A 57 -4.92 -6.19 -8.48
N SER A 58 -5.59 -7.13 -7.81
CA SER A 58 -7.05 -7.12 -7.62
C SER A 58 -7.51 -5.90 -6.83
N GLU A 59 -6.87 -5.63 -5.69
CA GLU A 59 -7.17 -4.48 -4.85
C GLU A 59 -6.88 -3.18 -5.60
N ARG A 60 -5.76 -3.07 -6.32
CA ARG A 60 -5.51 -1.90 -7.16
C ARG A 60 -6.63 -1.70 -8.17
N LYS A 61 -7.06 -2.74 -8.88
CA LYS A 61 -8.16 -2.63 -9.86
C LYS A 61 -9.47 -2.17 -9.19
N GLU A 62 -9.82 -2.74 -8.04
CA GLU A 62 -11.02 -2.40 -7.26
C GLU A 62 -11.07 -0.92 -6.89
N TYR A 63 -9.96 -0.35 -6.39
CA TYR A 63 -9.93 1.03 -5.91
C TYR A 63 -9.53 2.04 -7.00
N PHE A 64 -8.68 1.66 -7.97
CA PHE A 64 -8.22 2.59 -9.01
C PHE A 64 -9.26 2.83 -10.08
N THR A 65 -10.20 1.90 -10.31
CA THR A 65 -11.32 2.12 -11.24
C THR A 65 -12.18 3.33 -10.83
N PRO A 66 -12.72 3.41 -9.59
CA PRO A 66 -13.48 4.58 -9.17
C PRO A 66 -12.61 5.84 -9.00
N ILE A 67 -11.33 5.70 -8.61
CA ILE A 67 -10.41 6.86 -8.59
C ILE A 67 -10.22 7.42 -10.00
N LYS A 68 -9.98 6.56 -11.00
CA LYS A 68 -9.88 6.95 -12.40
C LYS A 68 -11.11 7.71 -12.84
N GLN A 69 -12.29 7.14 -12.61
CA GLN A 69 -13.56 7.76 -12.96
C GLN A 69 -13.70 9.16 -12.34
N LEU A 70 -13.46 9.28 -11.03
CA LEU A 70 -13.52 10.55 -10.31
C LEU A 70 -12.55 11.60 -10.87
N VAL A 71 -11.33 11.21 -11.22
CA VAL A 71 -10.33 12.10 -11.81
C VAL A 71 -10.77 12.51 -13.22
N THR A 72 -11.14 11.55 -14.08
CA THR A 72 -11.53 11.82 -15.47
C THR A 72 -12.76 12.72 -15.57
N GLU A 73 -13.76 12.55 -14.71
CA GLU A 73 -14.99 13.35 -14.72
C GLU A 73 -14.80 14.79 -14.23
N ASN A 74 -13.70 15.08 -13.54
CA ASN A 74 -13.50 16.37 -12.84
C ASN A 74 -12.18 17.07 -13.19
N SER A 75 -11.46 16.58 -14.21
CA SER A 75 -10.17 17.13 -14.65
C SER A 75 -10.15 17.33 -16.16
N PRO A 76 -9.20 18.10 -16.70
CA PRO A 76 -8.96 18.14 -18.14
C PRO A 76 -8.72 16.73 -18.72
N PRO A 77 -9.16 16.46 -19.97
CA PRO A 77 -8.89 15.20 -20.65
C PRO A 77 -7.40 14.83 -20.62
N GLY A 78 -7.07 13.55 -20.43
CA GLY A 78 -5.69 13.05 -20.37
C GLY A 78 -5.00 13.17 -19.00
N THR A 79 -5.62 13.83 -18.01
CA THR A 79 -5.04 13.97 -16.66
C THR A 79 -4.76 12.62 -16.01
N TRP A 80 -5.65 11.65 -16.17
CA TRP A 80 -5.49 10.31 -15.60
C TRP A 80 -4.30 9.57 -16.22
N GLU A 81 -4.15 9.63 -17.55
CA GLU A 81 -3.08 8.94 -18.27
C GLU A 81 -1.71 9.51 -17.88
N LEU A 82 -1.61 10.84 -17.76
CA LEU A 82 -0.40 11.52 -17.26
C LEU A 82 -0.04 11.10 -15.84
N LEU A 83 -1.04 10.98 -14.97
CA LEU A 83 -0.88 10.48 -13.60
C LEU A 83 -0.42 9.03 -13.57
N PHE A 84 -1.14 8.16 -14.27
CA PHE A 84 -0.99 6.72 -14.17
C PHE A 84 0.33 6.21 -14.75
N ASN A 85 0.86 6.92 -15.76
CA ASN A 85 2.17 6.63 -16.33
C ASN A 85 3.33 7.04 -15.42
N ASN A 86 3.06 7.72 -14.30
CA ASN A 86 4.05 8.12 -13.30
C ASN A 86 3.73 7.48 -11.95
N THR A 87 4.42 6.38 -11.61
CA THR A 87 4.21 5.63 -10.37
C THR A 87 4.42 6.47 -9.11
N LEU A 88 5.31 7.47 -9.14
CA LEU A 88 5.49 8.42 -8.04
C LEU A 88 4.29 9.34 -7.89
N ALA A 89 3.71 9.81 -9.00
CA ALA A 89 2.50 10.64 -8.98
C ALA A 89 1.29 9.85 -8.45
N VAL A 90 1.13 8.58 -8.85
CA VAL A 90 0.09 7.69 -8.29
C VAL A 90 0.30 7.47 -6.80
N THR A 91 1.53 7.18 -6.38
CA THR A 91 1.87 7.04 -4.95
C THR A 91 1.52 8.30 -4.17
N GLN A 92 1.89 9.47 -4.69
CA GLN A 92 1.58 10.76 -4.06
C GLN A 92 0.07 11.00 -3.99
N LEU A 93 -0.69 10.73 -5.05
CA LEU A 93 -2.15 10.84 -5.06
C LEU A 93 -2.79 9.93 -4.00
N VAL A 94 -2.30 8.69 -3.88
CA VAL A 94 -2.81 7.73 -2.90
C VAL A 94 -2.51 8.16 -1.47
N LEU A 95 -1.30 8.68 -1.20
CA LEU A 95 -0.87 9.04 0.15
C LEU A 95 -1.35 10.42 0.60
N ASP A 96 -1.41 11.38 -0.31
CA ASP A 96 -1.84 12.74 -0.05
C ASP A 96 -2.53 13.33 -1.28
N CYS A 97 -3.85 13.11 -1.32
CA CYS A 97 -4.70 13.64 -2.37
C CYS A 97 -4.73 15.18 -2.33
N THR A 98 -4.51 15.80 -1.16
CA THR A 98 -4.72 17.24 -0.98
C THR A 98 -3.69 18.06 -1.73
N LYS A 99 -2.42 17.65 -1.71
CA LYS A 99 -1.34 18.33 -2.45
C LYS A 99 -1.58 18.29 -3.95
N TYR A 100 -2.00 17.13 -4.46
CA TYR A 100 -2.23 16.94 -5.88
C TYR A 100 -3.46 17.72 -6.38
N ILE A 101 -4.54 17.64 -5.61
CA ILE A 101 -5.84 18.19 -6.00
C ILE A 101 -5.90 19.72 -5.88
N LYS A 102 -5.21 20.32 -4.90
CA LYS A 102 -5.16 21.79 -4.77
C LYS A 102 -4.63 22.44 -6.05
N ASN A 103 -3.67 21.81 -6.72
CA ASN A 103 -3.09 22.30 -7.96
C ASN A 103 -4.05 22.20 -9.16
N LEU A 104 -5.06 21.33 -9.09
CA LEU A 104 -6.04 21.11 -10.15
C LEU A 104 -7.39 21.80 -9.90
N GLY A 105 -7.54 22.49 -8.75
CA GLY A 105 -8.73 23.28 -8.45
C GLY A 105 -10.00 22.45 -8.18
N PHE A 106 -9.89 21.19 -7.72
CA PHE A 106 -11.11 20.41 -7.49
C PHE A 106 -11.91 20.88 -6.28
N LYS A 107 -13.21 20.60 -6.34
CA LYS A 107 -14.16 20.81 -5.24
C LYS A 107 -13.81 19.96 -4.01
N LYS A 108 -14.13 20.47 -2.82
CA LYS A 108 -13.86 19.82 -1.52
C LYS A 108 -14.51 18.44 -1.42
N GLU A 109 -15.70 18.28 -1.99
CA GLU A 109 -16.43 17.02 -2.01
C GLU A 109 -15.66 15.92 -2.74
N LEU A 110 -14.97 16.27 -3.83
CA LEU A 110 -14.15 15.33 -4.59
C LEU A 110 -12.91 14.91 -3.80
N ILE A 111 -12.26 15.86 -3.12
CA ILE A 111 -11.14 15.57 -2.22
C ILE A 111 -11.57 14.56 -1.16
N ASN A 112 -12.73 14.75 -0.53
CA ASN A 112 -13.23 13.84 0.50
C ASN A 112 -13.52 12.43 -0.03
N LYS A 113 -14.06 12.32 -1.25
CA LYS A 113 -14.31 11.03 -1.92
C LYS A 113 -12.99 10.31 -2.24
N LEU A 114 -12.03 11.02 -2.84
CA LEU A 114 -10.70 10.46 -3.14
C LEU A 114 -9.95 10.07 -1.87
N GLU A 115 -10.00 10.90 -0.82
CA GLU A 115 -9.40 10.61 0.47
C GLU A 115 -10.00 9.35 1.11
N THR A 116 -11.32 9.17 0.98
CA THR A 116 -11.99 7.96 1.48
C THR A 116 -11.56 6.70 0.72
N LEU A 117 -11.53 6.75 -0.61
CA LEU A 117 -11.12 5.62 -1.45
C LEU A 117 -9.67 5.22 -1.19
N THR A 118 -8.75 6.19 -1.22
CA THR A 118 -7.32 5.94 -1.03
C THR A 118 -7.00 5.44 0.38
N ARG A 119 -7.68 5.97 1.40
CA ARG A 119 -7.58 5.49 2.78
C ARG A 119 -8.06 4.04 2.93
N HIS A 120 -9.16 3.67 2.26
CA HIS A 120 -9.62 2.28 2.23
C HIS A 120 -8.60 1.37 1.54
N PHE A 121 -8.05 1.80 0.41
CA PHE A 121 -7.01 1.07 -0.30
C PHE A 121 -5.75 0.84 0.56
N CYS A 122 -5.20 1.88 1.20
CA CYS A 122 -4.04 1.77 2.10
C CYS A 122 -4.30 0.81 3.26
N TYR A 123 -5.51 0.80 3.81
CA TYR A 123 -5.89 -0.13 4.86
C TYR A 123 -5.98 -1.58 4.35
N LYS A 124 -6.61 -1.79 3.18
CA LYS A 124 -6.78 -3.12 2.59
C LYS A 124 -5.44 -3.76 2.24
N THR A 125 -4.53 -3.02 1.60
CA THR A 125 -3.17 -3.48 1.29
C THR A 125 -2.38 -3.83 2.56
N THR A 126 -2.53 -3.03 3.62
CA THR A 126 -1.92 -3.32 4.93
C THR A 126 -2.48 -4.58 5.58
N LEU A 127 -3.80 -4.81 5.50
CA LEU A 127 -4.40 -6.04 6.01
C LEU A 127 -3.86 -7.28 5.29
N GLN A 128 -3.73 -7.23 3.96
CA GLN A 128 -3.13 -8.34 3.19
C GLN A 128 -1.72 -8.66 3.69
N LYS A 129 -0.89 -7.62 3.92
CA LYS A 129 0.45 -7.80 4.48
C LYS A 129 0.45 -8.43 5.86
N ILE A 130 -0.42 -7.99 6.76
CA ILE A 130 -0.54 -8.53 8.12
C ILE A 130 -0.91 -10.02 8.06
N ILE A 131 -1.90 -10.37 7.24
CA ILE A 131 -2.36 -11.76 7.06
C ILE A 131 -1.23 -12.63 6.52
N SER A 132 -0.52 -12.19 5.48
CA SER A 132 0.61 -12.94 4.91
C SER A 132 1.76 -13.10 5.90
N SER A 133 2.07 -12.06 6.68
CA SER A 133 3.11 -12.11 7.71
C SER A 133 2.77 -13.12 8.82
N GLU A 134 1.52 -13.14 9.27
CA GLU A 134 1.08 -14.08 10.32
C GLU A 134 1.04 -15.53 9.80
N LYS A 135 0.63 -15.75 8.55
CA LYS A 135 0.72 -17.07 7.89
C LYS A 135 2.16 -17.56 7.83
N ALA A 136 3.10 -16.73 7.41
CA ALA A 136 4.52 -17.06 7.35
C ALA A 136 5.08 -17.41 8.75
N ARG A 137 4.68 -16.65 9.79
CA ARG A 137 5.08 -16.91 11.18
C ARG A 137 4.60 -18.26 11.68
N ARG A 138 3.33 -18.61 11.42
CA ARG A 138 2.75 -19.90 11.81
C ARG A 138 3.44 -21.07 11.11
N LEU A 139 3.70 -20.97 9.81
CA LEU A 139 4.44 -22.00 9.06
C LEU A 139 5.84 -22.22 9.63
N THR A 140 6.54 -21.14 9.99
CA THR A 140 7.88 -21.22 10.59
C THR A 140 7.86 -21.98 11.92
N ILE A 141 6.85 -21.75 12.76
CA ILE A 141 6.70 -22.46 14.04
C ILE A 141 6.44 -23.96 13.79
N ILE A 142 5.55 -24.29 12.84
CA ILE A 142 5.23 -25.68 12.49
C ILE A 142 6.49 -26.42 12.00
N ILE A 143 7.26 -25.81 11.10
CA ILE A 143 8.50 -26.41 10.57
C ILE A 143 9.52 -26.63 11.70
N LYS A 144 9.73 -25.64 12.57
CA LYS A 144 10.65 -25.78 13.72
C LYS A 144 10.24 -26.93 14.64
N ASN A 145 8.96 -27.02 14.99
CA ASN A 145 8.45 -28.10 15.83
C ASN A 145 8.60 -29.48 15.16
N TRP A 146 8.36 -29.56 13.85
CA TRP A 146 8.56 -30.78 13.08
C TRP A 146 10.04 -31.21 13.05
N MET A 147 10.96 -30.27 12.85
CA MET A 147 12.41 -30.54 12.85
C MET A 147 12.93 -31.00 14.21
N VAL A 148 12.40 -30.47 15.32
CA VAL A 148 12.76 -30.93 16.67
C VAL A 148 12.29 -32.35 16.91
N LYS A 149 11.07 -32.69 16.46
CA LYS A 149 10.47 -34.02 16.66
C LYS A 149 11.21 -35.15 15.92
N HIS A 150 11.85 -34.86 14.79
CA HIS A 150 12.50 -35.87 13.93
C HIS A 150 14.04 -35.84 14.01
N ARG A 151 14.61 -35.16 15.01
CA ARG A 151 16.06 -35.18 15.30
C ARG A 151 16.46 -36.15 16.42
N GLN A 152 15.48 -36.83 17.03
CA GLN A 152 15.66 -37.89 18.02
C GLN A 152 15.42 -39.23 17.34
#